data_AF-A0A524JI67-F1
#
_entry.id   AF-A0A524JI67-F1
#
_cell.length_a   1.000
_cell.length_b   1.000
_cell.length_c   1.000
_cell.angle_alpha   90.00
_cell.angle_beta   90.00
_cell.angle_gamma   90.00
#
_symmetry.space_group_name_H-M   'P 1'
#
loop_
_entity.id
_entity.type
_entity.pdbx_description
1 polymer ?
#
loop_
_entity_poly.entity_id
_entity_poly.type
_entity_poly.pdbx_seq_one_letter_code
_entity_poly.pdbx_strand_id
1 'polypeptide(L)'
;MKKRVLLVSVALGLALLAGLTAQSLIKTGDAALGTKKYDDFQPPKFCGTSCHTDFYQQWTQAMMSQAYTHHWDEIEYFKLAVPHAEKDKSLVGPVNGCNGCHTPMAFMAGDVPPPLPEKNSRANESVSCDVCHTVTGFSGDTPHNFNFISEPGKTKYGPRAGKNSPEHNMVKSAFLGQAEFCGACHNEKNPFGVWVKSTHLEWKDGPYAKEGAKCHDCHMTYAEGFSAAMGNKYPDVRQHLFHGAHDPGKVQGTVELRIHPDIREAEPGDKVKFTVALFNQKTGHKFPSGSVEDRIVWMHVQAVDAAGKTYHLPVDKKGFSGEEYTIGSDVLAYQDMGIALNDPDFKGVQRDGIPLGDRIFRMPYFDPQGRMTIMQWNTKTQGVDYRIGPRETKLETC
;
A
#
# COMPACT_ATOMS: atom_id res chain seq x y z
N MET A 1 -38.24 73.28 -45.77
CA MET A 1 -37.45 73.22 -47.03
C MET A 1 -36.52 72.01 -46.96
N LYS A 2 -36.55 71.19 -48.02
CA LYS A 2 -35.84 69.90 -48.17
C LYS A 2 -34.31 70.07 -48.30
N LYS A 3 -33.56 69.04 -47.85
CA LYS A 3 -32.29 68.44 -48.36
C LYS A 3 -31.50 67.88 -47.16
N ARG A 4 -30.80 66.73 -47.15
CA ARG A 4 -30.56 65.60 -48.08
C ARG A 4 -29.86 64.50 -47.25
N VAL A 5 -30.27 63.25 -47.49
CA VAL A 5 -29.53 61.96 -47.49
C VAL A 5 -28.09 61.90 -46.94
N LEU A 6 -27.83 60.97 -46.02
CA LEU A 6 -26.75 59.98 -46.17
C LEU A 6 -27.05 58.70 -45.36
N LEU A 7 -27.15 57.57 -46.07
CA LEU A 7 -27.12 56.22 -45.50
C LEU A 7 -25.68 55.88 -45.10
N VAL A 8 -25.47 55.38 -43.89
CA VAL A 8 -24.28 54.62 -43.53
C VAL A 8 -24.72 53.37 -42.79
N SER A 9 -24.54 52.24 -43.46
CA SER A 9 -24.67 50.89 -42.91
C SER A 9 -23.46 50.60 -42.02
N VAL A 10 -23.67 50.23 -40.76
CA VAL A 10 -22.64 49.56 -39.94
C VAL A 10 -23.26 48.33 -39.30
N ALA A 11 -22.84 47.17 -39.79
CA ALA A 11 -23.06 45.88 -39.17
C ALA A 11 -22.31 45.83 -37.85
N LEU A 12 -23.02 45.61 -36.74
CA LEU A 12 -22.41 45.29 -35.44
C LEU A 12 -22.62 43.80 -35.17
N GLY A 13 -21.70 42.99 -35.67
CA GLY A 13 -21.41 41.68 -35.10
C GLY A 13 -20.37 41.89 -34.00
N LEU A 14 -20.76 41.78 -32.74
CA LEU A 14 -19.81 41.62 -31.64
C LEU A 14 -19.85 40.19 -31.15
N ALA A 15 -18.77 39.48 -31.46
CA ALA A 15 -18.46 38.14 -31.02
C ALA A 15 -18.38 38.06 -29.49
N LEU A 16 -19.08 37.09 -28.91
CA LEU A 16 -18.75 36.56 -27.58
C LEU A 16 -17.38 35.87 -27.68
N LEU A 17 -16.33 36.57 -27.25
CA LEU A 17 -15.06 35.94 -26.89
C LEU A 17 -15.22 35.31 -25.51
N ALA A 18 -15.66 34.04 -25.49
CA ALA A 18 -15.52 33.18 -24.33
C ALA A 18 -14.02 32.92 -24.11
N GLY A 19 -13.41 33.68 -23.21
CA GLY A 19 -12.09 33.39 -22.66
C GLY A 19 -12.16 32.18 -21.72
N LEU A 20 -12.24 30.98 -22.29
CA LEU A 20 -11.88 29.74 -21.59
C LEU A 20 -10.36 29.68 -21.56
N THR A 21 -9.76 30.23 -20.50
CA THR A 21 -8.38 29.88 -20.15
C THR A 21 -8.35 28.38 -19.90
N ALA A 22 -7.70 27.63 -20.79
CA ALA A 22 -7.37 26.24 -20.56
C ALA A 22 -6.41 26.18 -19.35
N GLN A 23 -6.95 26.01 -18.15
CA GLN A 23 -6.15 25.46 -17.05
C GLN A 23 -5.68 24.10 -17.54
N SER A 24 -4.37 23.93 -17.71
CA SER A 24 -3.80 22.62 -17.97
C SER A 24 -4.23 21.71 -16.83
N LEU A 25 -5.12 20.76 -17.11
CA LEU A 25 -5.54 19.76 -16.14
C LEU A 25 -4.28 19.07 -15.60
N ILE A 26 -4.07 19.15 -14.29
CA ILE A 26 -2.95 18.51 -13.62
C ILE A 26 -3.09 17.00 -13.87
N LYS A 27 -2.07 16.41 -14.49
CA LYS A 27 -2.03 14.98 -14.80
C LYS A 27 -1.57 14.18 -13.59
N THR A 28 -2.39 13.24 -13.16
CA THR A 28 -2.22 12.40 -11.96
C THR A 28 -2.67 10.97 -12.28
N GLY A 29 -2.37 10.00 -11.40
CA GLY A 29 -2.73 8.61 -11.62
C GLY A 29 -2.17 8.11 -12.95
N ASP A 30 -2.96 7.35 -13.70
CA ASP A 30 -2.53 6.82 -15.00
C ASP A 30 -2.11 7.92 -15.99
N ALA A 31 -2.72 9.10 -15.92
CA ALA A 31 -2.40 10.22 -16.80
C ALA A 31 -1.02 10.83 -16.51
N ALA A 32 -0.39 10.52 -15.38
CA ALA A 32 0.96 10.98 -15.02
C ALA A 32 2.08 10.23 -15.76
N LEU A 33 1.77 9.13 -16.46
CA LEU A 33 2.74 8.36 -17.24
C LEU A 33 3.45 9.25 -18.27
N GLY A 34 4.78 9.29 -18.24
CA GLY A 34 5.59 10.07 -19.18
C GLY A 34 5.43 11.60 -19.09
N THR A 35 4.91 12.12 -17.96
CA THR A 35 4.71 13.56 -17.76
C THR A 35 5.92 14.30 -17.19
N LYS A 36 6.92 13.58 -16.67
CA LYS A 36 8.14 14.11 -16.06
C LYS A 36 9.37 13.44 -16.67
N LYS A 37 10.55 13.84 -16.22
CA LYS A 37 11.83 13.19 -16.52
C LYS A 37 12.52 12.78 -15.22
N TYR A 38 13.37 11.77 -15.28
CA TYR A 38 14.21 11.41 -14.13
C TYR A 38 15.00 12.62 -13.60
N ASP A 39 15.54 13.46 -14.48
CA ASP A 39 16.35 14.63 -14.12
C ASP A 39 15.57 15.75 -13.42
N ASP A 40 14.24 15.68 -13.42
CA ASP A 40 13.43 16.61 -12.62
C ASP A 40 13.57 16.31 -11.11
N PHE A 41 13.97 15.07 -10.75
CA PHE A 41 14.08 14.58 -9.38
C PHE A 41 15.54 14.43 -8.94
N GLN A 42 15.85 14.93 -7.76
CA GLN A 42 17.16 14.75 -7.14
C GLN A 42 17.37 13.31 -6.67
N PRO A 43 18.55 12.71 -6.90
CA PRO A 43 18.86 11.38 -6.38
C PRO A 43 18.81 11.34 -4.84
N PRO A 44 18.40 10.23 -4.20
CA PRO A 44 18.42 10.08 -2.74
C PRO A 44 19.77 10.42 -2.10
N LYS A 45 20.87 10.04 -2.77
CA LYS A 45 22.24 10.34 -2.32
C LYS A 45 22.52 11.84 -2.26
N PHE A 46 21.96 12.64 -3.17
CA PHE A 46 22.11 14.11 -3.14
C PHE A 46 21.55 14.69 -1.83
N CYS A 47 20.41 14.20 -1.38
CA CYS A 47 19.80 14.62 -0.11
C CYS A 47 20.57 14.07 1.10
N GLY A 48 20.98 12.80 1.01
CA GLY A 48 21.39 11.99 2.15
C GLY A 48 22.87 12.03 2.52
N THR A 49 23.79 12.30 1.61
CA THR A 49 25.22 12.14 1.91
C THR A 49 25.82 13.26 2.75
N SER A 50 25.19 14.44 2.80
CA SER A 50 25.77 15.60 3.50
C SER A 50 24.79 16.39 4.36
N CYS A 51 23.50 16.45 3.99
CA CYS A 51 22.52 17.24 4.74
C CYS A 51 21.58 16.39 5.59
N HIS A 52 20.96 15.35 5.01
CA HIS A 52 19.94 14.54 5.70
C HIS A 52 20.44 13.11 5.99
N THR A 53 21.64 13.00 6.57
CA THR A 53 22.35 11.73 6.76
C THR A 53 21.56 10.72 7.58
N ASP A 54 20.99 11.12 8.71
CA ASP A 54 20.20 10.25 9.57
C ASP A 54 18.95 9.71 8.85
N PHE A 55 18.13 10.58 8.26
CA PHE A 55 16.94 10.14 7.52
C PHE A 55 17.26 9.30 6.29
N TYR A 56 18.39 9.56 5.63
CA TYR A 56 18.84 8.73 4.53
C TYR A 56 19.13 7.31 5.01
N GLN A 57 19.83 7.13 6.13
CA GLN A 57 20.09 5.80 6.68
C GLN A 57 18.79 5.10 7.10
N GLN A 58 17.84 5.82 7.70
CA GLN A 58 16.53 5.27 8.06
C GLN A 58 15.76 4.82 6.81
N TRP A 59 15.69 5.67 5.78
CA TRP A 59 15.02 5.36 4.52
C TRP A 59 15.65 4.17 3.81
N THR A 60 16.99 4.06 3.75
CA THR A 60 17.67 2.91 3.13
C THR A 60 17.37 1.57 3.81
N GLN A 61 16.95 1.59 5.08
CA GLN A 61 16.54 0.40 5.82
C GLN A 61 15.04 0.10 5.69
N ALA A 62 14.25 1.06 5.23
CA ALA A 62 12.82 0.93 5.04
C ALA A 62 12.46 0.30 3.70
N MET A 63 11.30 -0.36 3.64
CA MET A 63 10.76 -0.90 2.38
C MET A 63 10.48 0.18 1.32
N MET A 64 10.37 1.45 1.70
CA MET A 64 10.21 2.56 0.74
C MET A 64 11.39 2.69 -0.22
N SER A 65 12.62 2.45 0.25
CA SER A 65 13.82 2.45 -0.59
C SER A 65 13.97 1.19 -1.45
N GLN A 66 13.22 0.15 -1.12
CA GLN A 66 13.30 -1.17 -1.73
C GLN A 66 12.03 -1.56 -2.48
N ALA A 67 11.03 -0.68 -2.59
CA ALA A 67 9.70 -1.01 -3.11
C ALA A 67 9.74 -1.60 -4.52
N TYR A 68 10.71 -1.19 -5.35
CA TYR A 68 10.93 -1.76 -6.68
C TYR A 68 11.91 -2.95 -6.70
N THR A 69 12.89 -2.95 -5.79
CA THR A 69 14.02 -3.90 -5.81
C THR A 69 13.83 -5.10 -4.90
N HIS A 70 12.75 -5.11 -4.11
CA HIS A 70 12.48 -6.22 -3.20
C HIS A 70 12.12 -7.47 -4.00
N HIS A 71 12.66 -8.61 -3.57
CA HIS A 71 12.69 -9.83 -4.38
C HIS A 71 11.30 -10.34 -4.77
N TRP A 72 10.33 -10.20 -3.88
CA TRP A 72 8.95 -10.60 -4.17
C TRP A 72 8.30 -9.68 -5.21
N ASP A 73 8.46 -8.36 -5.09
CA ASP A 73 7.89 -7.38 -6.02
C ASP A 73 8.47 -7.56 -7.43
N GLU A 74 9.77 -7.89 -7.53
CA GLU A 74 10.40 -8.25 -8.81
C GLU A 74 9.76 -9.49 -9.44
N ILE A 75 9.54 -10.55 -8.65
CA ILE A 75 8.90 -11.79 -9.13
C ILE A 75 7.46 -11.52 -9.57
N GLU A 76 6.66 -10.89 -8.72
CA GLU A 76 5.27 -10.59 -9.02
C GLU A 76 5.16 -9.72 -10.27
N TYR A 77 5.94 -8.66 -10.38
CA TYR A 77 5.85 -7.76 -11.51
C TYR A 77 6.35 -8.39 -12.82
N PHE A 78 7.59 -8.92 -12.84
CA PHE A 78 8.22 -9.37 -14.08
C PHE A 78 7.84 -10.80 -14.49
N LYS A 79 7.48 -11.67 -13.55
CA LYS A 79 7.10 -13.06 -13.87
C LYS A 79 5.60 -13.26 -13.95
N LEU A 80 4.79 -12.40 -13.33
CA LEU A 80 3.34 -12.53 -13.32
C LEU A 80 2.64 -11.37 -14.05
N ALA A 81 2.78 -10.13 -13.58
CA ALA A 81 2.00 -9.00 -14.08
C ALA A 81 2.32 -8.66 -15.55
N VAL A 82 3.60 -8.47 -15.89
CA VAL A 82 4.04 -8.15 -17.26
C VAL A 82 3.64 -9.25 -18.26
N PRO A 83 3.96 -10.55 -18.03
CA PRO A 83 3.53 -11.61 -18.94
C PRO A 83 2.02 -11.76 -19.06
N HIS A 84 1.26 -11.45 -18.01
CA HIS A 84 -0.21 -11.45 -18.10
C HIS A 84 -0.69 -10.30 -19.00
N ALA A 85 -0.18 -9.08 -18.83
CA ALA A 85 -0.53 -7.94 -19.70
C ALA A 85 -0.08 -8.12 -21.16
N GLU A 86 0.94 -8.92 -21.42
CA GLU A 86 1.30 -9.30 -22.79
C GLU A 86 0.19 -10.09 -23.48
N LYS A 87 -0.53 -10.94 -22.72
CA LYS A 87 -1.61 -11.81 -23.19
C LYS A 87 -2.97 -11.14 -23.16
N ASP A 88 -3.20 -10.24 -22.20
CA ASP A 88 -4.41 -9.41 -22.11
C ASP A 88 -4.03 -7.93 -22.10
N LYS A 89 -4.24 -7.28 -23.25
CA LYS A 89 -3.90 -5.87 -23.44
C LYS A 89 -4.73 -4.93 -22.57
N SER A 90 -5.87 -5.36 -22.04
CA SER A 90 -6.66 -4.55 -21.10
C SER A 90 -5.92 -4.32 -19.77
N LEU A 91 -4.95 -5.17 -19.43
CA LEU A 91 -4.16 -5.09 -18.21
C LEU A 91 -2.90 -4.21 -18.33
N VAL A 92 -2.55 -3.72 -19.53
CA VAL A 92 -1.31 -2.94 -19.74
C VAL A 92 -1.25 -1.68 -18.87
N GLY A 93 -2.34 -0.90 -18.83
CA GLY A 93 -2.42 0.30 -17.98
C GLY A 93 -2.25 -0.04 -16.48
N PRO A 94 -3.10 -0.92 -15.93
CA PRO A 94 -3.00 -1.37 -14.54
C PRO A 94 -1.63 -1.93 -14.15
N VAL A 95 -1.04 -2.77 -15.00
CA VAL A 95 0.30 -3.33 -14.75
C VAL A 95 1.37 -2.25 -14.79
N ASN A 96 1.36 -1.36 -15.79
CA ASN A 96 2.27 -0.20 -15.78
C ASN A 96 2.11 0.63 -14.50
N GLY A 97 0.87 0.75 -14.00
CA GLY A 97 0.49 1.44 -12.78
C GLY A 97 1.12 0.90 -11.50
N CYS A 98 1.59 -0.35 -11.45
CA CYS A 98 2.36 -0.87 -10.30
C CYS A 98 3.54 0.07 -9.99
N ASN A 99 4.19 0.58 -11.03
CA ASN A 99 5.34 1.49 -10.91
C ASN A 99 4.94 2.89 -10.43
N GLY A 100 3.67 3.29 -10.52
CA GLY A 100 3.19 4.54 -9.93
C GLY A 100 3.31 4.56 -8.40
N CYS A 101 3.31 3.38 -7.76
CA CYS A 101 3.57 3.21 -6.33
C CYS A 101 4.98 2.72 -6.02
N HIS A 102 5.52 1.76 -6.78
CA HIS A 102 6.77 1.07 -6.44
C HIS A 102 8.04 1.78 -6.94
N THR A 103 7.96 2.52 -8.05
CA THR A 103 9.05 3.38 -8.55
C THR A 103 8.48 4.61 -9.27
N PRO A 104 7.87 5.55 -8.51
CA PRO A 104 7.02 6.59 -9.08
C PRO A 104 7.72 7.49 -10.10
N MET A 105 9.02 7.70 -9.94
CA MET A 105 9.83 8.46 -10.90
C MET A 105 9.94 7.76 -12.25
N ALA A 106 10.12 6.44 -12.28
CA ALA A 106 10.17 5.66 -13.52
C ALA A 106 8.83 5.74 -14.26
N PHE A 107 7.73 5.56 -13.54
CA PHE A 107 6.39 5.72 -14.10
C PHE A 107 6.18 7.12 -14.70
N MET A 108 6.45 8.17 -13.93
CA MET A 108 6.31 9.54 -14.43
C MET A 108 7.28 9.86 -15.58
N ALA A 109 8.43 9.19 -15.67
CA ALA A 109 9.37 9.29 -16.79
C ALA A 109 8.93 8.50 -18.04
N GLY A 110 7.89 7.66 -17.93
CA GLY A 110 7.43 6.79 -19.01
C GLY A 110 8.28 5.53 -19.18
N ASP A 111 9.10 5.20 -18.20
CA ASP A 111 9.99 4.02 -18.17
C ASP A 111 9.23 2.81 -17.61
N VAL A 112 8.33 2.25 -18.44
CA VAL A 112 7.48 1.10 -18.09
C VAL A 112 7.48 0.03 -19.18
N PRO A 113 7.79 -1.25 -18.86
CA PRO A 113 8.38 -1.69 -17.60
C PRO A 113 9.80 -1.09 -17.43
N PRO A 114 10.18 -0.64 -16.22
CA PRO A 114 11.54 -0.20 -15.95
C PRO A 114 12.56 -1.34 -16.11
N PRO A 115 13.86 -1.05 -16.28
CA PRO A 115 14.89 -2.09 -16.32
C PRO A 115 14.93 -2.92 -15.03
N LEU A 116 15.14 -4.23 -15.15
CA LEU A 116 15.27 -5.14 -14.00
C LEU A 116 16.22 -4.59 -12.91
N PRO A 117 15.95 -4.86 -11.62
CA PRO A 117 16.76 -4.35 -10.51
C PRO A 117 18.26 -4.58 -10.65
N GLU A 118 18.68 -5.71 -11.23
CA GLU A 118 20.10 -6.03 -11.51
C GLU A 118 20.82 -5.02 -12.41
N LYS A 119 20.09 -4.25 -13.23
CA LYS A 119 20.67 -3.21 -14.09
C LYS A 119 21.03 -1.94 -13.33
N ASN A 120 20.59 -1.82 -12.07
CA ASN A 120 20.88 -0.70 -11.19
C ASN A 120 20.58 0.67 -11.84
N SER A 121 19.44 0.75 -12.52
CA SER A 121 18.94 1.99 -13.11
C SER A 121 18.39 2.92 -12.02
N ARG A 122 17.96 4.13 -12.39
CA ARG A 122 17.30 5.05 -11.45
C ARG A 122 15.96 4.53 -10.93
N ALA A 123 15.37 3.49 -11.54
CA ALA A 123 14.18 2.83 -10.99
C ALA A 123 14.43 2.23 -9.60
N ASN A 124 15.68 1.83 -9.30
CA ASN A 124 16.11 1.31 -8.00
C ASN A 124 16.07 2.36 -6.88
N GLU A 125 15.90 3.65 -7.21
CA GLU A 125 15.65 4.69 -6.22
C GLU A 125 14.26 4.57 -5.57
N SER A 126 13.39 3.68 -6.09
CA SER A 126 12.08 3.30 -5.54
C SER A 126 11.23 4.52 -5.13
N VAL A 127 10.63 4.49 -3.93
CA VAL A 127 9.95 5.66 -3.34
C VAL A 127 11.02 6.54 -2.69
N SER A 128 11.58 7.44 -3.49
CA SER A 128 12.69 8.31 -3.09
C SER A 128 12.25 9.50 -2.22
N CYS A 129 13.23 10.15 -1.58
CA CYS A 129 13.01 11.39 -0.82
C CYS A 129 12.28 12.44 -1.66
N ASP A 130 12.68 12.56 -2.93
CA ASP A 130 12.22 13.64 -3.78
C ASP A 130 10.81 13.43 -4.29
N VAL A 131 10.37 12.18 -4.45
CA VAL A 131 8.96 11.87 -4.72
C VAL A 131 8.09 12.40 -3.58
N CYS A 132 8.34 11.96 -2.34
CA CYS A 132 7.50 12.36 -1.20
C CYS A 132 7.54 13.88 -0.93
N HIS A 133 8.73 14.48 -1.02
CA HIS A 133 8.92 15.90 -0.70
C HIS A 133 8.55 16.86 -1.84
N THR A 134 8.04 16.36 -2.96
CA THR A 134 7.52 17.19 -4.07
C THR A 134 6.03 16.97 -4.33
N VAL A 135 5.37 16.17 -3.50
CA VAL A 135 3.92 15.96 -3.56
C VAL A 135 3.16 17.09 -2.88
N THR A 136 2.20 17.68 -3.58
CA THR A 136 1.43 18.85 -3.11
C THR A 136 -0.03 18.57 -2.79
N GLY A 137 -0.56 17.45 -3.29
CA GLY A 137 -1.96 17.07 -3.14
C GLY A 137 -2.27 15.75 -3.83
N PHE A 138 -3.54 15.49 -4.07
CA PHE A 138 -4.04 14.40 -4.91
C PHE A 138 -5.27 14.87 -5.70
N SER A 139 -5.64 14.12 -6.72
CA SER A 139 -6.82 14.39 -7.57
C SER A 139 -8.00 13.47 -7.24
N GLY A 140 -9.23 13.97 -7.40
CA GLY A 140 -10.45 13.25 -7.06
C GLY A 140 -10.77 13.27 -5.57
N ASP A 141 -11.77 12.48 -5.14
CA ASP A 141 -12.29 12.54 -3.77
C ASP A 141 -11.61 11.56 -2.80
N THR A 142 -11.01 10.49 -3.35
CA THR A 142 -10.33 9.45 -2.57
C THR A 142 -8.90 9.26 -3.09
N PRO A 143 -7.88 9.31 -2.22
CA PRO A 143 -6.51 9.03 -2.64
C PRO A 143 -6.34 7.53 -2.90
N HIS A 144 -5.89 7.17 -4.10
CA HIS A 144 -5.64 5.79 -4.55
C HIS A 144 -4.92 5.78 -5.89
N ASN A 145 -4.37 4.62 -6.29
CA ASN A 145 -3.74 4.42 -7.61
C ASN A 145 -2.84 5.60 -7.98
N PHE A 146 -1.92 5.97 -7.07
CA PHE A 146 -0.87 6.98 -7.29
C PHE A 146 -1.42 8.31 -7.84
N ASN A 147 -2.63 8.69 -7.44
CA ASN A 147 -3.29 9.91 -7.88
C ASN A 147 -2.77 11.20 -7.20
N PHE A 148 -1.57 11.15 -6.62
CA PHE A 148 -0.89 12.31 -6.04
C PHE A 148 -0.45 13.31 -7.12
N ILE A 149 -0.36 14.58 -6.75
CA ILE A 149 0.13 15.67 -7.60
C ILE A 149 1.63 15.83 -7.32
N SER A 150 2.45 15.66 -8.36
CA SER A 150 3.91 15.76 -8.28
C SER A 150 4.45 17.04 -8.93
N GLU A 151 5.13 17.86 -8.13
CA GLU A 151 5.76 19.13 -8.53
C GLU A 151 7.27 19.12 -8.23
N PRO A 152 8.05 18.30 -8.95
CA PRO A 152 9.50 18.26 -8.77
C PRO A 152 10.16 19.61 -9.10
N GLY A 153 11.30 19.86 -8.45
CA GLY A 153 12.04 21.12 -8.59
C GLY A 153 12.67 21.59 -7.28
N LYS A 154 13.06 22.87 -7.21
CA LYS A 154 13.82 23.44 -6.08
C LYS A 154 13.01 23.58 -4.79
N THR A 155 11.68 23.49 -4.85
CA THR A 155 10.83 23.59 -3.66
C THR A 155 10.58 22.21 -3.06
N LYS A 156 10.82 22.06 -1.76
CA LYS A 156 10.53 20.85 -1.00
C LYS A 156 9.50 21.13 0.07
N TYR A 157 8.55 20.20 0.17
CA TYR A 157 7.41 20.27 1.07
C TYR A 157 7.68 19.46 2.34
N GLY A 158 7.41 20.06 3.48
CA GLY A 158 7.69 19.45 4.77
C GLY A 158 6.76 19.95 5.88
N PRO A 159 6.96 19.48 7.11
CA PRO A 159 6.21 20.00 8.26
C PRO A 159 6.57 21.45 8.65
N ARG A 160 7.64 22.01 8.06
CA ARG A 160 8.22 23.31 8.43
C ARG A 160 8.50 24.15 7.18
N ALA A 161 8.44 25.47 7.34
CA ALA A 161 8.86 26.45 6.33
C ALA A 161 10.11 27.20 6.82
N GLY A 162 10.88 27.78 5.90
CA GLY A 162 12.09 28.52 6.26
C GLY A 162 12.95 28.91 5.05
N LYS A 163 14.03 29.64 5.33
CA LYS A 163 15.08 30.02 4.36
C LYS A 163 16.47 29.54 4.77
N ASN A 164 16.54 28.55 5.65
CA ASN A 164 17.76 28.04 6.26
C ASN A 164 18.35 26.83 5.52
N SER A 165 17.84 26.49 4.34
CA SER A 165 18.47 25.52 3.44
C SER A 165 19.24 26.26 2.35
N PRO A 166 20.51 25.92 2.10
CA PRO A 166 21.29 26.52 1.02
C PRO A 166 20.85 26.02 -0.37
N GLU A 167 20.19 24.86 -0.43
CA GLU A 167 19.97 24.14 -1.69
C GLU A 167 18.51 24.22 -2.19
N HIS A 168 17.52 24.20 -1.29
CA HIS A 168 16.12 24.11 -1.69
C HIS A 168 15.21 25.05 -0.89
N ASN A 169 14.10 25.47 -1.49
CA ASN A 169 13.08 26.25 -0.79
C ASN A 169 12.31 25.32 0.15
N MET A 170 12.00 25.79 1.36
CA MET A 170 11.24 25.02 2.34
C MET A 170 9.82 25.55 2.45
N VAL A 171 8.83 24.75 2.07
CA VAL A 171 7.42 25.10 2.16
C VAL A 171 6.71 24.15 3.12
N LYS A 172 5.95 24.73 4.05
CA LYS A 172 5.10 23.94 4.94
C LYS A 172 3.94 23.35 4.14
N SER A 173 3.77 22.03 4.21
CA SER A 173 2.65 21.34 3.57
C SER A 173 1.65 20.84 4.61
N ALA A 174 0.40 21.26 4.47
CA ALA A 174 -0.70 20.70 5.24
C ALA A 174 -1.01 19.26 4.78
N PHE A 175 -0.96 19.02 3.47
CA PHE A 175 -1.28 17.72 2.86
C PHE A 175 -0.31 16.62 3.29
N LEU A 176 0.99 16.89 3.31
CA LEU A 176 2.00 15.91 3.75
C LEU A 176 1.77 15.47 5.22
N GLY A 177 1.10 16.30 6.02
CA GLY A 177 0.71 15.97 7.40
C GLY A 177 -0.63 15.25 7.53
N GLN A 178 -1.28 14.86 6.44
CA GLN A 178 -2.56 14.15 6.40
C GLN A 178 -2.35 12.66 6.11
N ALA A 179 -3.28 11.80 6.51
CA ALA A 179 -3.19 10.37 6.20
C ALA A 179 -3.45 10.09 4.71
N GLU A 180 -4.21 10.99 4.07
CA GLU A 180 -4.54 10.98 2.65
C GLU A 180 -3.30 10.98 1.75
N PHE A 181 -2.20 11.61 2.20
CA PHE A 181 -0.91 11.53 1.53
C PHE A 181 -0.45 10.08 1.37
N CYS A 182 -0.48 9.29 2.45
CA CYS A 182 -0.14 7.88 2.41
C CYS A 182 -1.17 7.08 1.60
N GLY A 183 -2.44 7.48 1.66
CA GLY A 183 -3.55 6.84 0.95
C GLY A 183 -3.38 6.83 -0.58
N ALA A 184 -2.62 7.76 -1.16
CA ALA A 184 -2.42 7.83 -2.60
C ALA A 184 -1.71 6.58 -3.14
N CYS A 185 -0.87 5.93 -2.33
CA CYS A 185 -0.22 4.66 -2.66
C CYS A 185 -0.77 3.48 -1.86
N HIS A 186 -1.27 3.70 -0.64
CA HIS A 186 -1.77 2.63 0.24
C HIS A 186 -3.26 2.30 0.08
N ASN A 187 -3.90 2.85 -0.96
CA ASN A 187 -5.15 2.34 -1.53
C ASN A 187 -4.95 2.02 -3.02
N GLU A 188 -5.45 0.87 -3.44
CA GLU A 188 -5.40 0.42 -4.82
C GLU A 188 -6.76 -0.14 -5.21
N LYS A 189 -7.27 0.35 -6.34
CA LYS A 189 -8.48 -0.13 -6.97
C LYS A 189 -8.13 -0.72 -8.33
N ASN A 190 -8.45 -1.99 -8.51
CA ASN A 190 -8.09 -2.69 -9.74
C ASN A 190 -9.10 -2.41 -10.88
N PRO A 191 -8.87 -2.98 -12.09
CA PRO A 191 -9.73 -2.74 -13.26
C PRO A 191 -11.18 -3.21 -13.13
N PHE A 192 -11.44 -4.14 -12.21
CA PHE A 192 -12.80 -4.61 -11.90
C PHE A 192 -13.52 -3.69 -10.90
N GLY A 193 -12.87 -2.62 -10.45
CA GLY A 193 -13.40 -1.71 -9.44
C GLY A 193 -13.32 -2.25 -8.02
N VAL A 194 -12.49 -3.27 -7.77
CA VAL A 194 -12.30 -3.87 -6.44
C VAL A 194 -11.14 -3.18 -5.72
N TRP A 195 -11.36 -2.84 -4.44
CA TRP A 195 -10.31 -2.33 -3.56
C TRP A 195 -9.38 -3.46 -3.11
N VAL A 196 -8.33 -3.70 -3.88
CA VAL A 196 -7.37 -4.78 -3.63
C VAL A 196 -6.30 -4.39 -2.61
N LYS A 197 -6.09 -3.10 -2.41
CA LYS A 197 -5.39 -2.53 -1.26
C LYS A 197 -6.27 -1.44 -0.65
N SER A 198 -6.52 -1.48 0.64
CA SER A 198 -7.44 -0.54 1.30
C SER A 198 -6.94 -0.06 2.66
N THR A 199 -5.62 -0.06 2.91
CA THR A 199 -5.08 0.18 4.26
C THR A 199 -5.48 1.55 4.81
N HIS A 200 -5.46 2.58 3.96
CA HIS A 200 -5.89 3.91 4.39
C HIS A 200 -7.40 3.97 4.60
N LEU A 201 -8.21 3.31 3.77
CA LEU A 201 -9.67 3.24 3.98
C LEU A 201 -10.03 2.49 5.27
N GLU A 202 -9.37 1.36 5.54
CA GLU A 202 -9.53 0.59 6.78
C GLU A 202 -9.17 1.42 8.02
N TRP A 203 -8.11 2.23 7.94
CA TRP A 203 -7.77 3.19 9.00
C TRP A 203 -8.85 4.26 9.15
N LYS A 204 -9.29 4.85 8.02
CA LYS A 204 -10.28 5.93 7.98
C LYS A 204 -11.61 5.52 8.61
N ASP A 205 -12.03 4.28 8.39
CA ASP A 205 -13.26 3.73 8.95
C ASP A 205 -13.11 3.32 10.43
N GLY A 206 -11.88 3.08 10.87
CA GLY A 206 -11.50 2.63 12.20
C GLY A 206 -11.57 3.69 13.31
N PRO A 207 -11.37 3.28 14.58
CA PRO A 207 -11.43 4.18 15.73
C PRO A 207 -10.26 5.19 15.77
N TYR A 208 -9.08 4.82 15.27
CA TYR A 208 -7.88 5.66 15.33
C TYR A 208 -8.02 6.94 14.48
N ALA A 209 -8.64 6.85 13.31
CA ALA A 209 -8.92 8.04 12.50
C ALA A 209 -9.87 9.01 13.22
N LYS A 210 -10.89 8.48 13.91
CA LYS A 210 -11.86 9.28 14.70
C LYS A 210 -11.20 10.00 15.87
N GLU A 211 -10.12 9.43 16.40
CA GLU A 211 -9.29 10.00 17.46
C GLU A 211 -8.20 10.95 16.93
N GLY A 212 -8.10 11.13 15.61
CA GLY A 212 -7.13 12.00 14.96
C GLY A 212 -5.71 11.42 14.85
N ALA A 213 -5.49 10.16 15.22
CA ALA A 213 -4.21 9.48 15.06
C ALA A 213 -3.97 9.15 13.58
N LYS A 214 -2.79 9.50 13.06
CA LYS A 214 -2.45 9.37 11.64
C LYS A 214 -1.38 8.31 11.41
N CYS A 215 -1.22 7.89 10.16
CA CYS A 215 -0.16 6.97 9.73
C CYS A 215 1.22 7.41 10.25
N HIS A 216 1.50 8.70 10.16
CA HIS A 216 2.75 9.32 10.59
C HIS A 216 3.03 9.12 12.09
N ASP A 217 2.01 9.07 12.95
CA ASP A 217 2.22 9.00 14.40
C ASP A 217 2.77 7.62 14.82
N CYS A 218 2.53 6.59 14.02
CA CYS A 218 3.00 5.23 14.26
C CYS A 218 4.13 4.78 13.31
N HIS A 219 4.20 5.30 12.07
CA HIS A 219 5.18 4.89 11.05
C HIS A 219 6.29 5.92 10.80
N MET A 220 6.07 7.17 11.25
CA MET A 220 7.06 8.26 11.22
C MET A 220 7.10 8.95 12.59
N THR A 221 7.33 8.16 13.63
CA THR A 221 7.36 8.61 15.03
C THR A 221 8.24 9.84 15.17
N TYR A 222 7.88 10.76 16.06
CA TYR A 222 8.68 11.96 16.30
C TYR A 222 9.65 11.75 17.46
N ALA A 223 10.81 12.39 17.38
CA ALA A 223 11.80 12.42 18.44
C ALA A 223 12.53 13.77 18.41
N GLU A 224 13.19 14.13 19.50
CA GLU A 224 14.10 15.28 19.48
C GLU A 224 15.29 14.97 18.58
N GLY A 225 15.66 15.89 17.68
CA GLY A 225 16.77 15.67 16.77
C GLY A 225 17.02 16.84 15.83
N PHE A 226 17.92 16.63 14.87
CA PHE A 226 18.22 17.60 13.81
C PHE A 226 17.52 17.19 12.53
N SER A 227 16.87 18.14 11.84
CA SER A 227 16.29 17.85 10.53
C SER A 227 17.32 17.79 9.40
N ALA A 228 18.52 18.36 9.62
CA ALA A 228 19.66 18.32 8.71
C ALA A 228 20.95 18.60 9.50
N ALA A 229 22.12 18.23 8.98
CA ALA A 229 23.42 18.42 9.62
C ALA A 229 23.72 19.89 9.99
N MET A 230 23.27 20.85 9.17
CA MET A 230 23.38 22.30 9.42
C MET A 230 22.05 22.93 9.87
N GLY A 231 21.08 22.10 10.26
CA GLY A 231 19.74 22.53 10.64
C GLY A 231 19.59 22.85 12.13
N ASN A 232 18.43 23.36 12.50
CA ASN A 232 18.07 23.53 13.91
C ASN A 232 17.74 22.17 14.55
N LYS A 233 17.95 22.08 15.87
CA LYS A 233 17.40 21.01 16.70
C LYS A 233 15.90 21.28 16.93
N TYR A 234 15.07 20.25 16.82
CA TYR A 234 13.64 20.33 17.09
C TYR A 234 13.22 19.21 18.04
N PRO A 235 12.19 19.42 18.90
CA PRO A 235 11.66 18.39 19.79
C PRO A 235 10.85 17.29 19.08
N ASP A 236 10.46 17.53 17.82
CA ASP A 236 9.43 16.78 17.11
C ASP A 236 9.84 16.44 15.67
N VAL A 237 11.08 15.97 15.50
CA VAL A 237 11.60 15.50 14.21
C VAL A 237 10.99 14.15 13.86
N ARG A 238 10.30 14.07 12.71
CA ARG A 238 9.71 12.82 12.21
C ARG A 238 10.79 11.89 11.65
N GLN A 239 10.83 10.67 12.16
CA GLN A 239 11.73 9.62 11.71
C GLN A 239 11.20 8.99 10.42
N HIS A 240 12.09 8.63 9.51
CA HIS A 240 11.80 8.05 8.19
C HIS A 240 11.94 6.52 8.22
N LEU A 241 11.37 5.90 9.26
CA LEU A 241 11.54 4.48 9.56
C LEU A 241 10.59 3.58 8.74
N PHE A 242 9.33 4.01 8.57
CA PHE A 242 8.30 3.34 7.77
C PHE A 242 8.14 1.82 8.03
N HIS A 243 8.50 1.34 9.22
CA HIS A 243 8.49 -0.08 9.53
C HIS A 243 7.09 -0.68 9.40
N GLY A 244 7.03 -1.92 8.92
CA GLY A 244 5.81 -2.67 8.64
C GLY A 244 6.06 -4.18 8.79
N ALA A 245 5.54 -4.97 7.86
CA ALA A 245 5.60 -6.44 7.92
C ALA A 245 7.03 -7.03 7.91
N HIS A 246 8.00 -6.32 7.34
CA HIS A 246 9.41 -6.75 7.26
C HIS A 246 10.25 -6.39 8.50
N ASP A 247 9.62 -5.84 9.54
CA ASP A 247 10.25 -5.57 10.83
C ASP A 247 9.61 -6.45 11.91
N PRO A 248 10.31 -7.48 12.44
CA PRO A 248 9.80 -8.32 13.51
C PRO A 248 9.36 -7.53 14.76
N GLY A 249 10.07 -6.46 15.14
CA GLY A 249 9.71 -5.62 16.28
C GLY A 249 8.42 -4.81 16.04
N LYS A 250 8.10 -4.53 14.77
CA LYS A 250 6.83 -3.90 14.41
C LYS A 250 5.67 -4.90 14.48
N VAL A 251 5.87 -6.12 13.97
CA VAL A 251 4.85 -7.18 13.88
C VAL A 251 4.55 -7.83 15.23
N GLN A 252 5.58 -8.10 16.03
CA GLN A 252 5.45 -8.75 17.34
C GLN A 252 4.50 -7.96 18.26
N GLY A 253 3.62 -8.72 18.93
CA GLY A 253 2.61 -8.17 19.83
C GLY A 253 1.56 -7.32 19.13
N THR A 254 1.39 -7.38 17.80
CA THR A 254 0.27 -6.67 17.15
C THR A 254 -1.08 -7.26 17.58
N VAL A 255 -1.14 -8.59 17.66
CA VAL A 255 -2.27 -9.34 18.18
C VAL A 255 -1.90 -9.88 19.57
N GLU A 256 -2.59 -9.40 20.59
CA GLU A 256 -2.48 -9.94 21.95
C GLU A 256 -3.24 -11.26 22.02
N LEU A 257 -2.61 -12.28 22.61
CA LEU A 257 -3.19 -13.62 22.78
C LEU A 257 -3.47 -13.91 24.25
N ARG A 258 -4.66 -14.42 24.53
CA ARG A 258 -5.04 -15.02 25.82
C ARG A 258 -5.73 -16.36 25.56
N ILE A 259 -5.29 -17.42 26.21
CA ILE A 259 -5.88 -18.75 26.08
C ILE A 259 -6.37 -19.22 27.44
N HIS A 260 -7.56 -19.84 27.48
CA HIS A 260 -8.08 -20.46 28.69
C HIS A 260 -8.90 -21.72 28.34
N PRO A 261 -8.84 -22.78 29.16
CA PRO A 261 -9.74 -23.91 29.00
C PRO A 261 -11.12 -23.59 29.60
N ASP A 262 -12.11 -24.41 29.26
CA ASP A 262 -13.40 -24.45 29.96
C ASP A 262 -13.33 -25.19 31.30
N ILE A 263 -12.47 -26.22 31.39
CA ILE A 263 -12.17 -26.96 32.63
C ILE A 263 -10.66 -27.06 32.87
N ARG A 264 -10.22 -26.94 34.13
CA ARG A 264 -8.78 -26.96 34.50
C ARG A 264 -8.29 -28.30 35.03
N GLU A 265 -9.21 -29.14 35.48
CA GLU A 265 -8.98 -30.50 35.95
C GLU A 265 -9.86 -31.40 35.10
N ALA A 266 -9.27 -32.45 34.53
CA ALA A 266 -9.92 -33.34 33.57
C ALA A 266 -9.43 -34.77 33.80
N GLU A 267 -10.32 -35.74 33.65
CA GLU A 267 -10.01 -37.16 33.71
C GLU A 267 -9.76 -37.73 32.29
N PRO A 268 -9.07 -38.88 32.16
CA PRO A 268 -8.90 -39.53 30.87
C PRO A 268 -10.24 -39.79 30.17
N GLY A 269 -10.43 -39.22 28.98
CA GLY A 269 -11.67 -39.30 28.21
C GLY A 269 -12.48 -38.01 28.21
N ASP A 270 -12.22 -37.10 29.14
CA ASP A 270 -12.81 -35.77 29.12
C ASP A 270 -12.30 -34.95 27.93
N LYS A 271 -13.20 -34.11 27.40
CA LYS A 271 -12.85 -33.13 26.38
C LYS A 271 -12.66 -31.78 27.05
N VAL A 272 -11.46 -31.22 26.91
CA VAL A 272 -11.15 -29.85 27.32
C VAL A 272 -11.22 -28.98 26.09
N LYS A 273 -12.06 -27.94 26.10
CA LYS A 273 -12.12 -26.95 25.03
C LYS A 273 -11.28 -25.75 25.41
N PHE A 274 -10.32 -25.40 24.57
CA PHE A 274 -9.56 -24.17 24.74
C PHE A 274 -10.22 -23.04 23.97
N THR A 275 -10.30 -21.86 24.58
CA THR A 275 -10.70 -20.62 23.90
C THR A 275 -9.51 -19.68 23.85
N VAL A 276 -9.16 -19.22 22.65
CA VAL A 276 -8.11 -18.24 22.40
C VAL A 276 -8.76 -16.90 22.02
N ALA A 277 -8.52 -15.87 22.81
CA ALA A 277 -8.85 -14.49 22.47
C ALA A 277 -7.67 -13.82 21.78
N LEU A 278 -7.93 -13.28 20.59
CA LEU A 278 -6.98 -12.57 19.72
C LEU A 278 -7.42 -11.11 19.59
N PHE A 279 -6.70 -10.19 20.22
CA PHE A 279 -7.04 -8.77 20.22
C PHE A 279 -6.02 -7.96 19.41
N ASN A 280 -6.47 -7.24 18.37
CA ASN A 280 -5.61 -6.30 17.66
C ASN A 280 -5.44 -5.02 18.48
N GLN A 281 -4.35 -4.97 19.25
CA GLN A 281 -4.09 -3.91 20.21
C GLN A 281 -3.35 -2.70 19.62
N LYS A 282 -2.68 -2.87 18.46
CA LYS A 282 -1.63 -1.94 18.03
C LYS A 282 -1.96 -1.18 16.75
N THR A 283 -2.65 -1.80 15.80
CA THR A 283 -2.79 -1.22 14.45
C THR A 283 -4.09 -0.47 14.28
N GLY A 284 -4.03 0.66 13.57
CA GLY A 284 -5.20 1.48 13.25
C GLY A 284 -6.02 0.98 12.06
N HIS A 285 -5.53 -0.04 11.36
CA HIS A 285 -6.14 -0.72 10.22
C HIS A 285 -6.31 -2.22 10.54
N LYS A 286 -6.80 -3.04 9.61
CA LYS A 286 -6.91 -4.48 9.84
C LYS A 286 -5.51 -5.12 9.89
N PHE A 287 -5.41 -6.28 10.52
CA PHE A 287 -4.19 -7.07 10.56
C PHE A 287 -4.44 -8.48 9.99
N PRO A 288 -3.71 -8.90 8.94
CA PRO A 288 -2.79 -8.10 8.13
C PRO A 288 -3.52 -7.19 7.10
N SER A 289 -3.13 -5.93 6.96
CA SER A 289 -3.55 -5.05 5.83
C SER A 289 -2.47 -5.02 4.74
N GLY A 290 -2.67 -4.27 3.66
CA GLY A 290 -1.72 -4.13 2.55
C GLY A 290 -1.94 -5.23 1.52
N SER A 291 -0.90 -5.98 1.17
CA SER A 291 -0.96 -7.17 0.32
C SER A 291 -1.78 -8.26 0.99
N VAL A 292 -3.09 -8.22 0.81
CA VAL A 292 -4.05 -9.06 1.55
C VAL A 292 -4.20 -10.42 0.89
N GLU A 293 -4.01 -10.46 -0.42
CA GLU A 293 -4.04 -11.64 -1.25
C GLU A 293 -2.90 -12.63 -0.96
N ASP A 294 -1.73 -12.15 -0.52
CA ASP A 294 -0.55 -12.97 -0.25
C ASP A 294 -0.19 -13.08 1.25
N ARG A 295 -0.53 -12.09 2.09
CA ARG A 295 -0.22 -12.13 3.53
C ARG A 295 -1.11 -13.12 4.26
N ILE A 296 -0.45 -14.09 4.89
CA ILE A 296 -1.10 -15.10 5.74
C ILE A 296 -0.66 -14.87 7.19
N VAL A 297 -1.63 -14.61 8.06
CA VAL A 297 -1.47 -14.66 9.51
C VAL A 297 -2.30 -15.83 10.02
N TRP A 298 -1.71 -16.69 10.85
CA TRP A 298 -2.40 -17.84 11.39
C TRP A 298 -2.19 -18.01 12.90
N MET A 299 -3.13 -18.71 13.53
CA MET A 299 -3.03 -19.16 14.91
C MET A 299 -2.73 -20.65 14.93
N HIS A 300 -1.64 -20.99 15.62
CA HIS A 300 -1.22 -22.36 15.85
C HIS A 300 -1.32 -22.68 17.34
N VAL A 301 -1.98 -23.78 17.70
CA VAL A 301 -2.14 -24.21 19.09
C VAL A 301 -1.60 -25.62 19.26
N GLN A 302 -0.74 -25.82 20.25
CA GLN A 302 -0.19 -27.13 20.59
C GLN A 302 -0.37 -27.42 22.08
N ALA A 303 -0.74 -28.65 22.40
CA ALA A 303 -0.59 -29.21 23.73
C ALA A 303 0.73 -30.00 23.81
N VAL A 304 1.46 -29.86 24.92
CA VAL A 304 2.69 -30.60 25.18
C VAL A 304 2.51 -31.40 26.46
N ASP A 305 2.66 -32.72 26.39
CA ASP A 305 2.55 -33.58 27.58
C ASP A 305 3.81 -33.54 28.45
N ALA A 306 3.75 -34.18 29.63
CA ALA A 306 4.87 -34.21 30.58
C ALA A 306 6.13 -34.92 30.03
N ALA A 307 6.00 -35.74 28.98
CA ALA A 307 7.13 -36.37 28.30
C ALA A 307 7.69 -35.50 27.16
N GLY A 308 7.12 -34.31 26.92
CA GLY A 308 7.53 -33.40 25.87
C GLY A 308 6.96 -33.73 24.49
N LYS A 309 5.99 -34.66 24.40
CA LYS A 309 5.34 -34.96 23.12
C LYS A 309 4.28 -33.90 22.82
N THR A 310 4.35 -33.40 21.59
CA THR A 310 3.49 -32.32 21.09
C THR A 310 2.28 -32.87 20.34
N TYR A 311 1.12 -32.27 20.57
CA TYR A 311 -0.14 -32.53 19.90
C TYR A 311 -0.66 -31.22 19.32
N HIS A 312 -0.87 -31.18 18.00
CA HIS A 312 -1.53 -30.06 17.35
C HIS A 312 -3.03 -30.07 17.68
N LEU A 313 -3.57 -28.94 18.11
CA LEU A 313 -4.99 -28.74 18.35
C LEU A 313 -5.59 -27.95 17.16
N PRO A 314 -6.27 -28.63 16.21
CA PRO A 314 -6.92 -27.94 15.10
C PRO A 314 -8.12 -27.13 15.61
N VAL A 315 -8.46 -26.04 14.92
CA VAL A 315 -9.57 -25.19 15.34
C VAL A 315 -10.94 -25.82 15.06
N ASP A 316 -11.89 -25.55 15.94
CA ASP A 316 -13.30 -25.83 15.69
C ASP A 316 -13.84 -24.96 14.57
N LYS A 317 -14.66 -25.57 13.70
CA LYS A 317 -15.41 -24.85 12.67
C LYS A 317 -16.56 -24.05 13.30
N LYS A 318 -16.72 -22.81 12.86
CA LYS A 318 -17.78 -21.90 13.27
C LYS A 318 -19.01 -21.94 12.36
N GLY A 319 -18.87 -22.44 11.14
CA GLY A 319 -19.95 -22.63 10.18
C GLY A 319 -20.36 -21.39 9.38
N PHE A 320 -19.49 -20.37 9.27
CA PHE A 320 -19.78 -19.20 8.43
C PHE A 320 -19.39 -19.44 6.96
N SER A 321 -20.04 -18.72 6.04
CA SER A 321 -19.76 -18.83 4.60
C SER A 321 -18.32 -18.42 4.28
N GLY A 322 -17.58 -19.27 3.55
CA GLY A 322 -16.18 -19.05 3.20
C GLY A 322 -15.18 -19.44 4.30
N GLU A 323 -15.62 -20.06 5.40
CA GLU A 323 -14.75 -20.50 6.48
C GLU A 323 -13.65 -21.47 6.01
N GLU A 324 -13.88 -22.24 4.95
CA GLU A 324 -12.90 -23.14 4.34
C GLU A 324 -11.64 -22.42 3.84
N TYR A 325 -11.73 -21.12 3.54
CA TYR A 325 -10.58 -20.28 3.21
C TYR A 325 -9.86 -19.76 4.46
N THR A 326 -10.39 -19.98 5.65
CA THR A 326 -9.82 -19.49 6.90
C THR A 326 -9.28 -20.62 7.77
N ILE A 327 -9.23 -21.85 7.28
CA ILE A 327 -8.65 -23.00 7.98
C ILE A 327 -7.54 -23.59 7.10
N GLY A 328 -6.37 -23.82 7.69
CA GLY A 328 -5.20 -24.39 7.00
C GLY A 328 -5.53 -25.69 6.29
N SER A 329 -5.19 -25.76 5.01
CA SER A 329 -5.39 -26.92 4.14
C SER A 329 -4.23 -27.08 3.15
N ASP A 330 -4.15 -28.24 2.51
CA ASP A 330 -3.16 -28.58 1.48
C ASP A 330 -3.71 -28.44 0.05
N VAL A 331 -4.90 -27.86 -0.12
CA VAL A 331 -5.50 -27.67 -1.45
C VAL A 331 -4.63 -26.75 -2.31
N LEU A 332 -4.68 -26.96 -3.62
CA LEU A 332 -4.03 -26.09 -4.60
C LEU A 332 -4.90 -24.87 -4.93
N ALA A 333 -4.27 -23.72 -5.12
CA ALA A 333 -4.89 -22.45 -5.50
C ALA A 333 -4.03 -21.68 -6.53
N TYR A 334 -4.48 -20.50 -6.94
CA TYR A 334 -3.72 -19.57 -7.78
C TYR A 334 -3.49 -20.08 -9.21
N GLN A 335 -4.47 -20.82 -9.76
CA GLN A 335 -4.38 -21.42 -11.10
C GLN A 335 -4.30 -20.37 -12.22
N ASP A 336 -4.74 -19.13 -11.97
CA ASP A 336 -4.61 -18.04 -12.93
C ASP A 336 -3.16 -17.62 -13.19
N MET A 337 -2.22 -18.02 -12.34
CA MET A 337 -0.77 -17.96 -12.65
C MET A 337 -0.41 -18.69 -13.94
N GLY A 338 -1.15 -19.73 -14.33
CA GLY A 338 -0.94 -20.41 -15.61
C GLY A 338 -1.04 -19.47 -16.82
N ILE A 339 -1.83 -18.38 -16.72
CA ILE A 339 -1.92 -17.36 -17.76
C ILE A 339 -0.55 -16.71 -17.94
N ALA A 340 0.05 -16.14 -16.89
CA ALA A 340 1.35 -15.50 -16.99
C ALA A 340 2.48 -16.50 -17.33
N LEU A 341 2.46 -17.67 -16.71
CA LEU A 341 3.47 -18.73 -16.86
C LEU A 341 3.43 -19.45 -18.23
N ASN A 342 2.41 -19.18 -19.04
CA ASN A 342 2.18 -19.88 -20.31
C ASN A 342 1.97 -21.39 -20.15
N ASP A 343 1.29 -21.77 -19.08
CA ASP A 343 0.97 -23.14 -18.73
C ASP A 343 -0.56 -23.27 -18.54
N PRO A 344 -1.31 -23.69 -19.57
CA PRO A 344 -2.76 -23.87 -19.45
C PRO A 344 -3.15 -25.03 -18.52
N ASP A 345 -2.22 -25.94 -18.23
CA ASP A 345 -2.42 -27.09 -17.36
C ASP A 345 -1.95 -26.84 -15.92
N PHE A 346 -1.50 -25.62 -15.62
CA PHE A 346 -0.99 -25.22 -14.32
C PHE A 346 -1.98 -25.57 -13.20
N LYS A 347 -1.57 -26.47 -12.31
CA LYS A 347 -2.45 -27.01 -11.26
C LYS A 347 -2.65 -26.05 -10.09
N GLY A 348 -1.85 -24.99 -10.02
CA GLY A 348 -1.76 -24.11 -8.86
C GLY A 348 -0.59 -24.50 -7.95
N VAL A 349 -0.41 -23.74 -6.87
CA VAL A 349 0.52 -24.06 -5.78
C VAL A 349 -0.27 -24.27 -4.49
N GLN A 350 0.40 -24.81 -3.45
CA GLN A 350 -0.23 -24.98 -2.14
C GLN A 350 -0.79 -23.64 -1.65
N ARG A 351 -2.08 -23.63 -1.28
CA ARG A 351 -2.78 -22.40 -0.91
C ARG A 351 -2.19 -21.74 0.34
N ASP A 352 -1.86 -22.54 1.36
CA ASP A 352 -1.61 -22.03 2.71
C ASP A 352 -0.16 -22.20 3.19
N GLY A 353 0.47 -23.35 2.94
CA GLY A 353 1.85 -23.59 3.41
C GLY A 353 2.02 -23.62 4.94
N ILE A 354 0.93 -23.85 5.70
CA ILE A 354 0.92 -23.91 7.17
C ILE A 354 0.35 -25.25 7.67
N PRO A 355 0.44 -25.57 8.99
CA PRO A 355 -0.19 -26.76 9.55
C PRO A 355 -1.71 -26.86 9.27
N LEU A 356 -2.17 -28.07 8.93
CA LEU A 356 -3.56 -28.35 8.60
C LEU A 356 -4.47 -28.15 9.81
N GLY A 357 -5.54 -27.37 9.66
CA GLY A 357 -6.46 -27.09 10.78
C GLY A 357 -6.12 -25.85 11.61
N ASP A 358 -5.03 -25.13 11.31
CA ASP A 358 -4.76 -23.82 11.92
C ASP A 358 -5.77 -22.77 11.44
N ARG A 359 -6.17 -21.83 12.31
CA ARG A 359 -7.01 -20.70 11.91
C ARG A 359 -6.18 -19.65 11.16
N ILE A 360 -6.65 -19.20 10.01
CA ILE A 360 -6.04 -18.17 9.18
C ILE A 360 -6.90 -16.90 9.18
N PHE A 361 -6.26 -15.75 9.43
CA PHE A 361 -6.87 -14.42 9.43
C PHE A 361 -6.52 -13.71 8.12
N ARG A 362 -7.40 -13.80 7.13
CA ARG A 362 -7.20 -13.25 5.77
C ARG A 362 -8.50 -12.88 5.10
N MET A 363 -8.39 -12.34 3.89
CA MET A 363 -9.50 -12.15 2.95
C MET A 363 -9.10 -12.74 1.59
N PRO A 364 -9.69 -13.86 1.14
CA PRO A 364 -9.30 -14.50 -0.10
C PRO A 364 -9.79 -13.67 -1.30
N TYR A 365 -8.96 -13.56 -2.32
CA TYR A 365 -9.30 -12.85 -3.57
C TYR A 365 -9.62 -13.86 -4.64
N PHE A 366 -10.58 -13.54 -5.51
CA PHE A 366 -11.03 -14.43 -6.57
C PHE A 366 -10.92 -13.79 -7.94
N ASP A 367 -10.39 -14.55 -8.88
CA ASP A 367 -10.27 -14.17 -10.29
C ASP A 367 -11.65 -14.13 -11.00
N PRO A 368 -11.73 -13.78 -12.29
CA PRO A 368 -13.01 -13.73 -13.00
C PRO A 368 -13.70 -15.08 -13.16
N GLN A 369 -12.99 -16.19 -12.93
CA GLN A 369 -13.50 -17.57 -12.95
C GLN A 369 -13.89 -18.07 -11.55
N GLY A 370 -13.75 -17.25 -10.50
CA GLY A 370 -14.06 -17.63 -9.12
C GLY A 370 -12.99 -18.47 -8.44
N ARG A 371 -11.78 -18.56 -9.01
CA ARG A 371 -10.65 -19.27 -8.41
C ARG A 371 -9.86 -18.33 -7.51
N MET A 372 -9.33 -18.85 -6.40
CA MET A 372 -8.52 -18.03 -5.50
C MET A 372 -7.25 -17.57 -6.21
N THR A 373 -6.92 -16.27 -6.12
CA THR A 373 -5.81 -15.63 -6.82
C THR A 373 -4.98 -14.74 -5.88
N ILE A 374 -3.69 -14.62 -6.19
CA ILE A 374 -2.80 -13.58 -5.65
C ILE A 374 -2.56 -12.44 -6.65
N MET A 375 -3.07 -12.53 -7.88
CA MET A 375 -2.95 -11.48 -8.88
C MET A 375 -3.97 -10.38 -8.59
N GLN A 376 -3.56 -9.39 -7.79
CA GLN A 376 -4.41 -8.26 -7.41
C GLN A 376 -5.04 -7.55 -8.62
N TRP A 377 -4.32 -7.42 -9.73
CA TRP A 377 -4.82 -6.79 -10.96
C TRP A 377 -5.90 -7.63 -11.67
N ASN A 378 -5.96 -8.94 -11.39
CA ASN A 378 -6.92 -9.89 -11.96
C ASN A 378 -8.06 -10.24 -10.99
N THR A 379 -8.18 -9.55 -9.85
CA THR A 379 -9.19 -9.89 -8.83
C THR A 379 -10.58 -9.34 -9.20
N LYS A 380 -11.57 -10.19 -9.44
CA LYS A 380 -12.94 -9.76 -9.73
C LYS A 380 -13.81 -9.63 -8.48
N THR A 381 -13.58 -10.47 -7.48
CA THR A 381 -14.36 -10.46 -6.22
C THR A 381 -13.48 -10.81 -5.02
N GLN A 382 -13.94 -10.46 -3.83
CA GLN A 382 -13.31 -10.80 -2.55
C GLN A 382 -14.24 -11.72 -1.76
N GLY A 383 -13.66 -12.65 -1.01
CA GLY A 383 -14.41 -13.54 -0.12
C GLY A 383 -14.58 -12.99 1.28
N VAL A 384 -14.72 -13.91 2.24
CA VAL A 384 -14.86 -13.56 3.66
C VAL A 384 -13.65 -12.79 4.15
N ASP A 385 -13.86 -11.62 4.76
CA ASP A 385 -12.80 -10.89 5.44
C ASP A 385 -12.72 -11.36 6.90
N TYR A 386 -11.79 -12.29 7.16
CA TYR A 386 -11.54 -12.83 8.49
C TYR A 386 -10.28 -12.24 9.15
N ARG A 387 -9.79 -11.10 8.66
CA ARG A 387 -8.70 -10.34 9.29
C ARG A 387 -9.18 -9.69 10.59
N ILE A 388 -8.24 -9.27 11.44
CA ILE A 388 -8.55 -8.67 12.75
C ILE A 388 -8.52 -7.14 12.64
N GLY A 389 -9.68 -6.51 12.75
CA GLY A 389 -9.84 -5.06 12.71
C GLY A 389 -9.22 -4.32 13.90
N PRO A 390 -9.07 -3.00 13.80
CA PRO A 390 -8.48 -2.19 14.87
C PRO A 390 -9.33 -2.26 16.14
N ARG A 391 -8.72 -2.67 17.25
CA ARG A 391 -9.41 -2.95 18.53
C ARG A 391 -10.51 -4.02 18.43
N GLU A 392 -10.46 -4.89 17.43
CA GLU A 392 -11.31 -6.07 17.36
C GLU A 392 -10.70 -7.20 18.20
N THR A 393 -11.55 -7.94 18.91
CA THR A 393 -11.22 -9.24 19.49
C THR A 393 -11.92 -10.34 18.70
N LYS A 394 -11.17 -11.33 18.23
CA LYS A 394 -11.73 -12.60 17.74
C LYS A 394 -11.51 -13.69 18.78
N LEU A 395 -12.47 -14.60 18.91
CA LEU A 395 -12.36 -15.79 19.77
C LEU A 395 -12.28 -17.03 18.88
N GLU A 396 -11.28 -17.88 19.07
CA GLU A 396 -11.17 -19.17 18.40
C GLU A 396 -11.21 -20.30 19.43
N THR A 397 -11.75 -21.47 19.05
CA THR A 397 -11.76 -22.65 19.92
C THR A 397 -11.06 -23.83 19.25
N CYS A 398 -10.50 -24.72 20.06
CA CYS A 398 -9.81 -25.94 19.64
C CYS A 398 -9.91 -27.02 20.72
#